data_AF-A0A4U8URR2-F1
#
_entry.id   AF-A0A4U8URR2-F1
#
_cell.length_a   1.000
_cell.length_b   1.000
_cell.length_c   1.000
_cell.angle_alpha   90.00
_cell.angle_beta   90.00
_cell.angle_gamma   90.00
#
_symmetry.space_group_name_H-M   'P 1'
#
loop_
_entity.id
_entity.type
_entity.pdbx_description
1 polymer ?
#
loop_
_entity_poly.entity_id
_entity_poly.type
_entity_poly.pdbx_seq_one_letter_code
_entity_poly.pdbx_strand_id
1 'polypeptide(L)'
;MGQAVSRDDFMWTYSEQPHCSRREKIVKAHPEIKQLFGIDPSLKYVVSAAVLLQILACFLLKDADWTLVLLQAYFFGGVVNHSMTLAIHDISHNTVFGNSRPIANRFFGMWANLPIGVPISIAFKKYHVEHHRYLGEDGLDTDVPTELEAKLFTSSLRKFFWLFFQPLFYGFRPLILYKKAPTDLEILNVIVQFIFDGFILYYCGIKSLAYLIIGSLLAMGVHPSAGHFISEHYVFAKNQETYSYYGFWNLVTYNVGYHVEHHDFPYIPGRNLPLVRKIAPEFYDSLLVHNSWTYVLYQFVMNPAIGPYARIKRKARVAQQFEGNNVLDEYVEAFFTQLGYFKAREAVRSLVSNLSQQCARVFGKKKEI
;
A
#
# COMPACT_ATOMS: atom_id res chain seq x y z
N MET A 1 -24.75 7.12 24.75
CA MET A 1 -25.05 5.70 24.49
C MET A 1 -23.89 5.11 23.72
N GLY A 2 -23.27 4.03 24.21
CA GLY A 2 -22.13 3.36 23.59
C GLY A 2 -21.20 2.78 24.66
N GLN A 3 -20.78 1.52 24.50
CA GLN A 3 -19.84 0.90 25.42
C GLN A 3 -18.43 1.44 25.18
N ALA A 4 -17.63 1.56 26.25
CA ALA A 4 -16.23 1.93 26.18
C ALA A 4 -15.34 0.69 25.99
N VAL A 5 -14.17 0.84 25.38
CA VAL A 5 -13.19 -0.25 25.24
C VAL A 5 -12.77 -0.76 26.62
N SER A 6 -12.52 -2.07 26.71
CA SER A 6 -12.15 -2.74 27.95
C SER A 6 -10.65 -2.74 28.24
N ARG A 7 -9.84 -2.07 27.42
CA ARG A 7 -8.38 -1.98 27.54
C ARG A 7 -7.91 -0.53 27.37
N ASP A 8 -6.85 -0.18 28.08
CA ASP A 8 -6.17 1.11 28.10
C ASP A 8 -4.71 1.03 27.64
N ASP A 9 -4.22 -0.18 27.32
CA ASP A 9 -2.91 -0.44 26.71
C ASP A 9 -3.00 -1.56 25.66
N PHE A 10 -1.98 -1.63 24.82
CA PHE A 10 -1.76 -2.69 23.84
C PHE A 10 -1.39 -4.02 24.50
N MET A 11 -1.49 -5.10 23.74
CA MET A 11 -1.13 -6.43 24.23
C MET A 11 0.36 -6.72 23.99
N TRP A 12 1.17 -6.49 25.01
CA TRP A 12 2.62 -6.72 24.94
C TRP A 12 2.97 -8.21 25.00
N THR A 13 3.87 -8.66 24.13
CA THR A 13 4.43 -10.01 24.16
C THR A 13 5.96 -10.01 24.05
N TYR A 14 6.56 -11.03 24.66
CA TYR A 14 8.00 -11.34 24.56
C TYR A 14 8.30 -12.38 23.47
N SER A 15 7.28 -12.99 22.88
CA SER A 15 7.46 -13.98 21.80
C SER A 15 7.74 -13.28 20.47
N GLU A 16 8.51 -13.94 19.61
CA GLU A 16 8.64 -13.53 18.20
C GLU A 16 7.29 -13.63 17.45
N GLN A 17 7.24 -13.07 16.24
CA GLN A 17 6.11 -13.27 15.34
C GLN A 17 6.05 -14.73 14.85
N PRO A 18 4.86 -15.34 14.72
CA PRO A 18 4.70 -16.77 14.44
C PRO A 18 5.04 -17.14 13.00
N HIS A 19 5.06 -16.17 12.09
CA HIS A 19 5.21 -16.42 10.66
C HIS A 19 6.60 -16.94 10.27
N CYS A 20 7.66 -16.42 10.88
CA CYS A 20 9.02 -16.86 10.59
C CYS A 20 9.21 -18.35 10.95
N SER A 21 8.87 -18.72 12.18
CA SER A 21 9.02 -20.10 12.66
C SER A 21 8.04 -21.07 12.00
N ARG A 22 6.82 -20.64 11.67
CA ARG A 22 5.87 -21.47 10.90
C ARG A 22 6.34 -21.68 9.46
N ARG A 23 6.83 -20.65 8.77
CA ARG A 23 7.43 -20.74 7.43
C ARG A 23 8.56 -21.78 7.40
N GLU A 24 9.49 -21.73 8.35
CA GLU A 24 10.61 -22.68 8.44
C GLU A 24 10.14 -24.12 8.59
N LYS A 25 9.16 -24.36 9.47
CA LYS A 25 8.58 -25.70 9.68
C LYS A 25 7.87 -26.20 8.42
N ILE A 26 7.08 -25.36 7.76
CA ILE A 26 6.38 -25.71 6.52
C ILE A 26 7.38 -26.03 5.41
N VAL A 27 8.40 -25.20 5.19
CA VAL A 27 9.41 -25.46 4.14
C VAL A 27 10.17 -26.76 4.38
N LYS A 28 10.36 -27.16 5.65
CA LYS A 28 10.99 -28.43 6.01
C LYS A 28 10.06 -29.63 5.78
N ALA A 29 8.78 -29.52 6.13
CA ALA A 29 7.80 -30.59 5.97
C ALA A 29 7.33 -30.75 4.52
N HIS A 30 7.18 -29.63 3.81
CA HIS A 30 6.60 -29.49 2.48
C HIS A 30 7.51 -28.68 1.54
N PRO A 31 8.69 -29.20 1.15
CA PRO A 31 9.61 -28.49 0.27
C PRO A 31 9.00 -28.13 -1.10
N GLU A 32 7.97 -28.86 -1.55
CA GLU A 32 7.20 -28.60 -2.77
C GLU A 32 6.52 -27.22 -2.78
N ILE A 33 6.31 -26.60 -1.61
CA ILE A 33 5.72 -25.26 -1.51
C ILE A 33 6.52 -24.19 -2.26
N LYS A 34 7.83 -24.43 -2.45
CA LYS A 34 8.72 -23.55 -3.22
C LYS A 34 8.28 -23.39 -4.67
N GLN A 35 7.54 -24.35 -5.23
CA GLN A 35 7.01 -24.29 -6.59
C GLN A 35 5.89 -23.25 -6.75
N LEU A 36 5.27 -22.80 -5.65
CA LEU A 36 4.20 -21.80 -5.67
C LEU A 36 4.71 -20.36 -5.77
N PHE A 37 6.00 -20.13 -5.51
CA PHE A 37 6.64 -18.83 -5.71
C PHE A 37 6.71 -18.49 -7.18
N GLY A 38 6.60 -17.20 -7.49
CA GLY A 38 6.82 -16.71 -8.85
C GLY A 38 5.90 -15.58 -9.22
N ILE A 39 5.42 -15.62 -10.46
CA ILE A 39 4.67 -14.55 -11.08
C ILE A 39 3.21 -14.99 -11.26
N ASP A 40 2.27 -14.08 -11.03
CA ASP A 40 0.92 -14.18 -11.56
C ASP A 40 0.83 -13.51 -12.93
N PRO A 41 0.83 -14.27 -14.04
CA PRO A 41 0.75 -13.71 -15.39
C PRO A 41 -0.59 -13.03 -15.69
N SER A 42 -1.66 -13.36 -14.93
CA SER A 42 -3.01 -12.86 -15.16
C SER A 42 -3.24 -11.49 -14.53
N LEU A 43 -2.59 -11.22 -13.40
CA LEU A 43 -2.85 -10.04 -12.57
C LEU A 43 -2.66 -8.74 -13.34
N LYS A 44 -1.65 -8.65 -14.21
CA LYS A 44 -1.44 -7.44 -15.04
C LYS A 44 -2.64 -7.11 -15.94
N TYR A 45 -3.30 -8.12 -16.49
CA TYR A 45 -4.45 -7.91 -17.37
C TYR A 45 -5.69 -7.53 -16.58
N VAL A 46 -5.95 -8.22 -15.45
CA VAL A 46 -7.08 -7.92 -14.58
C VAL A 46 -6.99 -6.50 -14.02
N VAL A 47 -5.82 -6.11 -13.52
CA VAL A 47 -5.58 -4.76 -13.00
C VAL A 47 -5.72 -3.72 -14.09
N SER A 48 -5.18 -3.96 -15.30
CA SER A 48 -5.30 -2.99 -16.39
C SER A 48 -6.74 -2.82 -16.85
N ALA A 49 -7.51 -3.92 -16.92
CA ALA A 49 -8.93 -3.85 -17.21
C ALA A 49 -9.70 -3.07 -16.13
N ALA A 50 -9.39 -3.26 -14.85
CA ALA A 50 -10.01 -2.52 -13.75
C ALA A 50 -9.70 -1.01 -13.79
N VAL A 51 -8.46 -0.63 -14.11
CA VAL A 51 -8.08 0.80 -14.29
C VAL A 51 -8.85 1.42 -15.45
N LEU A 52 -8.90 0.75 -16.61
CA LEU A 52 -9.65 1.24 -17.77
C LEU A 52 -11.16 1.32 -17.49
N LEU A 53 -11.69 0.35 -16.75
CA LEU A 53 -13.09 0.34 -16.32
C LEU A 53 -13.41 1.54 -15.42
N GLN A 54 -12.51 1.91 -14.51
CA GLN A 54 -12.68 3.10 -13.68
C GLN A 54 -12.61 4.40 -14.49
N ILE A 55 -11.72 4.49 -15.46
CA ILE A 55 -11.64 5.63 -16.38
C ILE A 55 -12.95 5.76 -17.18
N LEU A 56 -13.48 4.64 -17.68
CA LEU A 56 -14.77 4.60 -18.36
C LEU A 56 -15.90 5.05 -17.43
N ALA A 57 -15.93 4.58 -16.19
CA ALA A 57 -16.93 4.98 -15.21
C ALA A 57 -16.89 6.50 -14.94
N CYS A 58 -15.69 7.09 -14.81
CA CYS A 58 -15.52 8.54 -14.73
C CYS A 58 -16.15 9.26 -15.94
N PHE A 59 -15.87 8.79 -17.15
CA PHE A 59 -16.44 9.40 -18.36
C PHE A 59 -17.98 9.32 -18.38
N LEU A 60 -18.56 8.20 -17.95
CA LEU A 60 -20.01 7.99 -17.90
C LEU A 60 -20.69 8.82 -16.79
N LEU A 61 -19.99 9.11 -15.69
CA LEU A 61 -20.53 9.84 -14.55
C LEU A 61 -20.34 11.36 -14.61
N LYS A 62 -19.62 11.88 -15.62
CA LYS A 62 -19.25 13.31 -15.69
C LYS A 62 -20.44 14.29 -15.59
N ASP A 63 -21.57 13.92 -16.19
CA ASP A 63 -22.79 14.74 -16.23
C ASP A 63 -23.89 14.24 -15.26
N ALA A 64 -23.62 13.19 -14.47
CA ALA A 64 -24.57 12.61 -13.52
C ALA A 64 -24.85 13.56 -12.34
N ASP A 65 -25.98 13.37 -11.65
CA ASP A 65 -26.25 14.06 -10.39
C ASP A 65 -25.40 13.49 -9.23
N TRP A 66 -25.30 14.25 -8.14
CA TRP A 66 -24.48 13.85 -6.99
C TRP A 66 -24.99 12.58 -6.30
N THR A 67 -26.30 12.30 -6.32
CA THR A 67 -26.84 11.08 -5.71
C THR A 67 -26.35 9.86 -6.47
N LEU A 68 -26.41 9.87 -7.81
CA LEU A 68 -25.88 8.79 -8.61
C LEU A 68 -24.36 8.64 -8.44
N VAL A 69 -23.61 9.74 -8.39
CA VAL A 69 -22.15 9.73 -8.14
C VAL A 69 -21.82 9.05 -6.82
N LEU A 70 -22.52 9.40 -5.73
CA LEU A 70 -22.29 8.82 -4.40
C LEU A 70 -22.67 7.33 -4.35
N LEU A 71 -23.79 6.94 -4.97
CA LEU A 71 -24.21 5.54 -5.04
C LEU A 71 -23.18 4.71 -5.81
N GLN A 72 -22.72 5.20 -6.97
CA GLN A 72 -21.71 4.51 -7.76
C GLN A 72 -20.37 4.46 -7.03
N ALA A 73 -19.97 5.54 -6.36
CA ALA A 73 -18.74 5.58 -5.56
C ALA A 73 -18.76 4.51 -4.46
N TYR A 74 -19.90 4.21 -3.86
CA TYR A 74 -19.99 3.15 -2.85
C TYR A 74 -20.09 1.74 -3.45
N PHE A 75 -21.07 1.50 -4.32
CA PHE A 75 -21.42 0.14 -4.77
C PHE A 75 -20.53 -0.41 -5.88
N PHE A 76 -19.96 0.47 -6.70
CA PHE A 76 -19.14 0.08 -7.85
C PHE A 76 -17.69 0.55 -7.68
N GLY A 77 -17.50 1.87 -7.56
CA GLY A 77 -16.19 2.48 -7.38
C GLY A 77 -15.47 1.99 -6.13
N GLY A 78 -16.19 1.82 -5.02
CA GLY A 78 -15.64 1.33 -3.77
C GLY A 78 -15.14 -0.11 -3.89
N VAL A 79 -15.91 -0.99 -4.54
CA VAL A 79 -15.50 -2.38 -4.78
C VAL A 79 -14.25 -2.44 -5.67
N VAL A 80 -14.23 -1.68 -6.77
CA VAL A 80 -13.09 -1.67 -7.68
C VAL A 80 -11.87 -1.00 -7.05
N ASN A 81 -12.02 0.10 -6.32
CA ASN A 81 -10.90 0.75 -5.63
C ASN A 81 -10.33 -0.12 -4.52
N HIS A 82 -11.18 -0.84 -3.78
CA HIS A 82 -10.71 -1.83 -2.83
C HIS A 82 -9.88 -2.91 -3.54
N SER A 83 -10.40 -3.45 -4.65
CA SER A 83 -9.66 -4.38 -5.49
C SER A 83 -8.29 -3.81 -5.90
N MET A 84 -8.24 -2.54 -6.33
CA MET A 84 -6.99 -1.87 -6.68
C MET A 84 -6.02 -1.70 -5.52
N THR A 85 -6.49 -1.44 -4.30
CA THR A 85 -5.59 -1.44 -3.12
C THR A 85 -4.97 -2.81 -2.87
N LEU A 86 -5.72 -3.89 -3.07
CA LEU A 86 -5.19 -5.25 -2.93
C LEU A 86 -4.32 -5.69 -4.12
N ALA A 87 -4.56 -5.17 -5.31
CA ALA A 87 -3.64 -5.33 -6.43
C ALA A 87 -2.30 -4.67 -6.14
N ILE A 88 -2.31 -3.42 -5.66
CA ILE A 88 -1.10 -2.69 -5.24
C ILE A 88 -0.35 -3.48 -4.17
N HIS A 89 -1.07 -4.08 -3.22
CA HIS A 89 -0.51 -4.98 -2.22
C HIS A 89 0.24 -6.15 -2.86
N ASP A 90 -0.38 -6.94 -3.75
CA ASP A 90 0.29 -8.09 -4.37
C ASP A 90 1.46 -7.66 -5.28
N ILE A 91 1.27 -6.58 -6.06
CA ILE A 91 2.32 -5.94 -6.87
C ILE A 91 3.50 -5.50 -5.98
N SER A 92 3.27 -5.08 -4.73
CA SER A 92 4.31 -4.67 -3.79
C SER A 92 5.32 -5.79 -3.51
N HIS A 93 4.87 -7.05 -3.57
CA HIS A 93 5.68 -8.26 -3.44
C HIS A 93 6.31 -8.72 -4.77
N ASN A 94 6.23 -7.89 -5.81
CA ASN A 94 6.78 -8.14 -7.14
C ASN A 94 6.18 -9.37 -7.85
N THR A 95 4.93 -9.72 -7.55
CA THR A 95 4.25 -10.90 -8.11
C THR A 95 3.85 -10.75 -9.58
N VAL A 96 3.97 -9.56 -10.18
CA VAL A 96 3.55 -9.34 -11.59
C VAL A 96 4.69 -9.53 -12.59
N PHE A 97 5.88 -9.02 -12.29
CA PHE A 97 7.05 -9.15 -13.16
C PHE A 97 8.24 -9.88 -12.51
N GLY A 98 8.06 -10.35 -11.27
CA GLY A 98 9.07 -11.07 -10.51
C GLY A 98 10.12 -10.14 -9.88
N ASN A 99 10.92 -10.74 -9.00
CA ASN A 99 11.99 -10.03 -8.29
C ASN A 99 13.16 -9.60 -9.20
N SER A 100 13.29 -10.16 -10.40
CA SER A 100 14.28 -9.75 -11.40
C SER A 100 13.93 -8.42 -12.09
N ARG A 101 12.68 -7.96 -11.99
CA ARG A 101 12.20 -6.70 -12.60
C ARG A 101 11.45 -5.84 -11.57
N PRO A 102 12.10 -5.41 -10.47
CA PRO A 102 11.43 -4.69 -9.39
C PRO A 102 10.88 -3.33 -9.86
N ILE A 103 11.58 -2.64 -10.76
CA ILE A 103 11.16 -1.34 -11.32
C ILE A 103 9.90 -1.48 -12.19
N ALA A 104 9.78 -2.55 -12.99
CA ALA A 104 8.56 -2.81 -13.75
C ALA A 104 7.34 -2.99 -12.83
N ASN A 105 7.50 -3.68 -11.69
CA ASN A 105 6.45 -3.77 -10.68
C ASN A 105 6.14 -2.39 -10.05
N ARG A 106 7.13 -1.50 -9.88
CA ARG A 106 6.89 -0.15 -9.34
C ARG A 106 6.04 0.69 -10.29
N PHE A 107 6.41 0.75 -11.58
CA PHE A 107 5.63 1.47 -12.59
C PHE A 107 4.23 0.90 -12.75
N PHE A 108 4.09 -0.43 -12.77
CA PHE A 108 2.78 -1.05 -12.85
C PHE A 108 1.95 -0.84 -11.57
N GLY A 109 2.58 -0.75 -10.41
CA GLY A 109 1.93 -0.31 -9.18
C GLY A 109 1.41 1.12 -9.28
N MET A 110 2.16 2.06 -9.89
CA MET A 110 1.66 3.43 -10.15
C MET A 110 0.47 3.44 -11.10
N TRP A 111 0.46 2.56 -12.11
CA TRP A 111 -0.70 2.37 -12.99
C TRP A 111 -1.93 1.85 -12.23
N ALA A 112 -1.75 0.82 -11.40
CA ALA A 112 -2.80 0.29 -10.53
C ALA A 112 -3.33 1.33 -9.52
N ASN A 113 -2.50 2.32 -9.18
CA ASN A 113 -2.81 3.39 -8.24
C ASN A 113 -3.75 4.46 -8.82
N LEU A 114 -3.82 4.63 -10.14
CA LEU A 114 -4.54 5.75 -10.75
C LEU A 114 -5.99 5.89 -10.26
N PRO A 115 -6.81 4.82 -10.20
CA PRO A 115 -8.20 4.92 -9.74
C PRO A 115 -8.36 5.27 -8.26
N ILE A 116 -7.29 5.18 -7.46
CA ILE A 116 -7.35 5.49 -6.02
C ILE A 116 -7.52 7.00 -5.80
N GLY A 117 -7.02 7.85 -6.71
CA GLY A 117 -7.07 9.31 -6.60
C GLY A 117 -6.07 9.92 -5.61
N VAL A 118 -5.21 9.10 -4.99
CA VAL A 118 -4.12 9.54 -4.11
C VAL A 118 -2.89 8.64 -4.29
N PRO A 119 -1.65 9.17 -4.24
CA PRO A 119 -0.43 8.45 -4.61
C PRO A 119 0.07 7.53 -3.49
N ILE A 120 -0.46 6.31 -3.38
CA ILE A 120 -0.14 5.38 -2.28
C ILE A 120 0.83 4.26 -2.67
N SER A 121 0.91 3.85 -3.94
CA SER A 121 1.57 2.60 -4.36
C SER A 121 3.02 2.43 -3.88
N ILE A 122 3.88 3.44 -4.08
CA ILE A 122 5.29 3.32 -3.71
C ILE A 122 5.47 3.41 -2.19
N ALA A 123 4.79 4.35 -1.53
CA ALA A 123 4.82 4.50 -0.08
C ALA A 123 4.27 3.24 0.61
N PHE A 124 3.17 2.69 0.11
CA PHE A 124 2.58 1.44 0.58
C PHE A 124 3.62 0.32 0.58
N LYS A 125 4.31 0.08 -0.55
CA LYS A 125 5.36 -0.95 -0.60
C LYS A 125 6.46 -0.72 0.45
N LYS A 126 6.90 0.54 0.61
CA LYS A 126 7.98 0.91 1.54
C LYS A 126 7.66 0.51 2.97
N TYR A 127 6.42 0.67 3.40
CA TYR A 127 5.98 0.37 4.77
C TYR A 127 5.41 -1.04 4.93
N HIS A 128 4.75 -1.57 3.91
CA HIS A 128 4.15 -2.91 3.92
C HIS A 128 5.20 -4.02 4.05
N VAL A 129 6.33 -3.90 3.36
CA VAL A 129 7.43 -4.88 3.51
C VAL A 129 8.01 -4.87 4.93
N GLU A 130 8.01 -3.72 5.60
CA GLU A 130 8.46 -3.62 7.00
C GLU A 130 7.45 -4.21 7.96
N HIS A 131 6.16 -4.03 7.71
CA HIS A 131 5.09 -4.67 8.45
C HIS A 131 5.25 -6.21 8.46
N HIS A 132 5.51 -6.83 7.30
CA HIS A 132 5.83 -8.26 7.22
C HIS A 132 7.08 -8.66 8.01
N ARG A 133 8.11 -7.79 8.01
CA ARG A 133 9.41 -8.06 8.63
C ARG A 133 9.39 -7.88 10.16
N TYR A 134 8.68 -6.85 10.63
CA TYR A 134 8.70 -6.34 12.00
C TYR A 134 7.31 -6.38 12.62
N LEU A 135 6.48 -7.36 12.27
CA LEU A 135 5.08 -7.47 12.70
C LEU A 135 4.90 -7.23 14.21
N GLY A 136 4.14 -6.18 14.55
CA GLY A 136 3.87 -5.76 15.92
C GLY A 136 5.06 -5.18 16.69
N GLU A 137 6.22 -4.95 16.07
CA GLU A 137 7.35 -4.29 16.73
C GLU A 137 7.13 -2.78 16.85
N ASP A 138 7.24 -2.28 18.07
CA ASP A 138 6.92 -0.90 18.40
C ASP A 138 7.80 0.10 17.63
N GLY A 139 7.16 1.07 16.98
CA GLY A 139 7.83 2.09 16.17
C GLY A 139 8.38 1.61 14.83
N LEU A 140 8.31 0.32 14.49
CA LEU A 140 8.72 -0.21 13.18
C LEU A 140 7.53 -0.65 12.34
N ASP A 141 6.53 -1.27 12.96
CA ASP A 141 5.28 -1.66 12.31
C ASP A 141 4.29 -0.49 12.31
N THR A 142 4.16 0.19 11.17
CA THR A 142 3.27 1.34 11.01
C THR A 142 1.81 0.96 10.81
N ASP A 143 1.49 -0.34 10.73
CA ASP A 143 0.10 -0.80 10.68
C ASP A 143 -0.58 -0.75 12.06
N VAL A 144 0.19 -0.83 13.15
CA VAL A 144 -0.33 -0.70 14.52
C VAL A 144 -0.76 0.75 14.80
N PRO A 145 -1.99 1.02 15.30
CA PRO A 145 -2.43 2.35 15.68
C PRO A 145 -1.50 3.04 16.68
N THR A 146 -1.42 4.37 16.60
CA THR A 146 -0.72 5.16 17.61
C THR A 146 -1.42 5.09 18.97
N GLU A 147 -0.70 5.37 20.05
CA GLU A 147 -1.29 5.49 21.38
C GLU A 147 -2.35 6.61 21.43
N LEU A 148 -2.16 7.69 20.67
CA LEU A 148 -3.15 8.76 20.54
C LEU A 148 -4.46 8.27 19.90
N GLU A 149 -4.39 7.54 18.78
CA GLU A 149 -5.56 6.91 18.17
C GLU A 149 -6.27 6.02 19.20
N ALA A 150 -5.52 5.19 19.92
CA ALA A 150 -6.09 4.26 20.87
C ALA A 150 -6.77 4.92 22.08
N LYS A 151 -6.21 6.01 22.59
CA LYS A 151 -6.83 6.82 23.67
C LYS A 151 -8.07 7.59 23.21
N LEU A 152 -8.10 8.06 21.97
CA LEU A 152 -9.20 8.88 21.46
C LEU A 152 -10.43 8.02 21.11
N PHE A 153 -10.22 6.90 20.42
CA PHE A 153 -11.30 6.13 19.79
C PHE A 153 -11.77 4.94 20.65
N THR A 154 -12.32 5.28 21.83
CA THR A 154 -12.64 4.32 22.90
C THR A 154 -14.12 3.94 23.00
N SER A 155 -15.06 4.71 22.44
CA SER A 155 -16.49 4.38 22.47
C SER A 155 -17.00 3.91 21.11
N SER A 156 -18.15 3.22 21.05
CA SER A 156 -18.71 2.74 19.78
C SER A 156 -18.80 3.83 18.69
N LEU A 157 -19.33 5.01 19.02
CA LEU A 157 -19.42 6.12 18.07
C LEU A 157 -18.04 6.59 17.60
N ARG A 158 -17.08 6.71 18.52
CA ARG A 158 -15.72 7.13 18.17
C ARG A 158 -15.01 6.07 17.33
N LYS A 159 -15.17 4.78 17.64
CA LYS A 159 -14.65 3.66 16.84
C LYS A 159 -15.25 3.65 15.43
N PHE A 160 -16.53 3.99 15.29
CA PHE A 160 -17.16 4.16 13.98
C PHE A 160 -16.52 5.32 13.19
N PHE A 161 -16.30 6.47 13.81
CA PHE A 161 -15.55 7.58 13.17
C PHE A 161 -14.12 7.18 12.83
N TRP A 162 -13.46 6.38 13.68
CA TRP A 162 -12.14 5.86 13.38
C TRP A 162 -12.14 4.99 12.13
N LEU A 163 -13.13 4.09 11.97
CA LEU A 163 -13.28 3.30 10.74
C LEU A 163 -13.52 4.20 9.52
N PHE A 164 -14.39 5.20 9.63
CA PHE A 164 -14.67 6.10 8.51
C PHE A 164 -13.42 6.86 8.03
N PHE A 165 -12.56 7.29 8.96
CA PHE A 165 -11.32 8.00 8.66
C PHE A 165 -10.06 7.11 8.69
N GLN A 166 -10.25 5.78 8.77
CA GLN A 166 -9.16 4.79 8.75
C GLN A 166 -8.17 5.03 7.60
N PRO A 167 -8.60 5.39 6.38
CA PRO A 167 -7.66 5.56 5.28
C PRO A 167 -6.70 6.72 5.50
N LEU A 168 -7.16 7.77 6.20
CA LEU A 168 -6.32 8.90 6.58
C LEU A 168 -5.34 8.50 7.68
N PHE A 169 -5.81 7.81 8.73
CA PHE A 169 -4.91 7.32 9.77
C PHE A 169 -3.85 6.38 9.20
N TYR A 170 -4.26 5.44 8.36
CA TYR A 170 -3.38 4.50 7.69
C TYR A 170 -2.34 5.21 6.81
N GLY A 171 -2.75 6.23 6.05
CA GLY A 171 -1.84 7.00 5.18
C GLY A 171 -0.87 7.91 5.92
N PHE A 172 -1.30 8.55 7.03
CA PHE A 172 -0.47 9.52 7.77
C PHE A 172 0.35 8.90 8.90
N ARG A 173 -0.10 7.79 9.50
CA ARG A 173 0.58 7.13 10.62
C ARG A 173 2.05 6.81 10.33
N PRO A 174 2.44 6.31 9.13
CA PRO A 174 3.84 6.07 8.82
C PRO A 174 4.73 7.31 8.93
N LEU A 175 4.20 8.51 8.62
CA LEU A 175 4.94 9.78 8.71
C LEU A 175 5.20 10.22 10.16
N ILE A 176 4.49 9.63 11.12
CA ILE A 176 4.61 9.93 12.55
C ILE A 176 5.47 8.86 13.23
N LEU A 177 5.16 7.57 13.00
CA LEU A 177 5.78 6.44 13.71
C LEU A 177 7.16 6.09 13.17
N TYR A 178 7.28 5.87 11.86
CA TYR A 178 8.53 5.45 11.23
C TYR A 178 8.90 6.40 10.09
N LYS A 179 9.48 7.53 10.50
CA LYS A 179 9.91 8.58 9.57
C LYS A 179 11.02 8.01 8.68
N LYS A 180 10.74 7.96 7.37
CA LYS A 180 11.71 7.61 6.35
C LYS A 180 11.79 8.76 5.35
N ALA A 181 12.97 8.97 4.79
CA ALA A 181 13.13 9.96 3.73
C ALA A 181 12.22 9.59 2.54
N PRO A 182 11.60 10.58 1.87
CA PRO A 182 10.96 10.37 0.59
C PRO A 182 11.96 9.87 -0.45
N THR A 183 11.53 8.93 -1.28
CA THR A 183 12.31 8.39 -2.40
C THR A 183 11.88 9.03 -3.73
N ASP A 184 12.76 9.03 -4.73
CA ASP A 184 12.42 9.60 -6.05
C ASP A 184 11.20 8.91 -6.68
N LEU A 185 10.99 7.62 -6.43
CA LEU A 185 9.83 6.89 -6.91
C LEU A 185 8.54 7.33 -6.20
N GLU A 186 8.58 7.74 -4.93
CA GLU A 186 7.44 8.34 -4.25
C GLU A 186 7.09 9.70 -4.88
N ILE A 187 8.11 10.52 -5.18
CA ILE A 187 7.93 11.79 -5.90
C ILE A 187 7.31 11.54 -7.29
N LEU A 188 7.82 10.55 -8.03
CA LEU A 188 7.28 10.19 -9.33
C LEU A 188 5.83 9.67 -9.23
N ASN A 189 5.50 8.87 -8.23
CA ASN A 189 4.13 8.42 -8.00
C ASN A 189 3.19 9.62 -7.78
N VAL A 190 3.62 10.61 -6.99
CA VAL A 190 2.87 11.86 -6.75
C VAL A 190 2.63 12.61 -8.06
N ILE A 191 3.68 12.80 -8.87
CA ILE A 191 3.59 13.49 -10.16
C ILE A 191 2.61 12.77 -11.10
N VAL A 192 2.78 11.45 -11.27
CA VAL A 192 1.92 10.63 -12.13
C VAL A 192 0.46 10.70 -11.68
N GLN A 193 0.21 10.61 -10.37
CA GLN A 193 -1.15 10.68 -9.83
C GLN A 193 -1.78 12.06 -10.08
N PHE A 194 -1.08 13.16 -9.80
CA PHE A 194 -1.64 14.49 -10.02
C PHE A 194 -1.87 14.83 -11.48
N ILE A 195 -1.01 14.33 -12.38
CA ILE A 195 -1.25 14.44 -13.83
C ILE A 195 -2.53 13.71 -14.21
N PHE A 196 -2.71 12.47 -13.72
CA PHE A 196 -3.93 11.70 -13.99
C PHE A 196 -5.19 12.34 -13.40
N ASP A 197 -5.16 12.78 -12.15
CA ASP A 197 -6.28 13.46 -11.50
C ASP A 197 -6.63 14.76 -12.24
N GLY A 198 -5.61 15.50 -12.71
CA GLY A 198 -5.77 16.66 -13.57
C GLY A 198 -6.45 16.34 -14.91
N PHE A 199 -6.09 15.21 -15.54
CA PHE A 199 -6.76 14.73 -16.74
C PHE A 199 -8.24 14.37 -16.48
N ILE A 200 -8.53 13.65 -15.40
CA ILE A 200 -9.91 13.31 -15.02
C ILE A 200 -10.71 14.58 -14.73
N LEU A 201 -10.13 15.54 -13.99
CA LEU A 201 -10.79 16.80 -13.68
C LEU A 201 -11.08 17.62 -14.94
N TYR A 202 -10.12 17.70 -15.87
CA TYR A 202 -10.27 18.47 -17.11
C TYR A 202 -11.30 17.86 -18.06
N TYR A 203 -11.26 16.54 -18.29
CA TYR A 203 -12.13 15.88 -19.27
C TYR A 203 -13.47 15.37 -18.70
N CYS A 204 -13.52 15.00 -17.42
CA CYS A 204 -14.69 14.38 -16.78
C CYS A 204 -15.26 15.21 -15.61
N GLY A 205 -14.63 16.33 -15.24
CA GLY A 205 -15.12 17.24 -14.21
C GLY A 205 -14.94 16.74 -12.77
N ILE A 206 -15.28 17.62 -11.83
CA ILE A 206 -15.06 17.41 -10.39
C ILE A 206 -15.85 16.22 -9.82
N LYS A 207 -17.04 15.93 -10.38
CA LYS A 207 -17.88 14.81 -9.92
C LYS A 207 -17.19 13.47 -10.12
N SER A 208 -16.49 13.31 -11.23
CA SER A 208 -15.74 12.09 -11.57
C SER A 208 -14.49 11.92 -10.72
N LEU A 209 -13.77 13.01 -10.45
CA LEU A 209 -12.65 12.98 -9.50
C LEU A 209 -13.14 12.65 -8.08
N ALA A 210 -14.25 13.26 -7.66
CA ALA A 210 -14.88 12.97 -6.37
C ALA A 210 -15.34 11.51 -6.28
N TYR A 211 -15.87 10.93 -7.35
CA TYR A 211 -16.22 9.51 -7.42
C TYR A 211 -15.03 8.60 -7.07
N LEU A 212 -13.85 8.85 -7.63
CA LEU A 212 -12.64 8.07 -7.31
C LEU A 212 -12.21 8.24 -5.84
N ILE A 213 -12.10 9.47 -5.37
CA ILE A 213 -11.60 9.77 -4.01
C ILE A 213 -12.59 9.29 -2.94
N ILE A 214 -13.89 9.53 -3.12
CA ILE A 214 -14.95 9.07 -2.21
C ILE A 214 -15.02 7.54 -2.23
N GLY A 215 -14.93 6.92 -3.41
CA GLY A 215 -14.87 5.47 -3.54
C GLY A 215 -13.73 4.87 -2.73
N SER A 216 -12.53 5.46 -2.83
CA SER A 216 -11.36 5.06 -2.04
C SER A 216 -11.56 5.23 -0.53
N LEU A 217 -12.08 6.39 -0.09
CA LEU A 217 -12.36 6.66 1.32
C LEU A 217 -13.35 5.65 1.91
N LEU A 218 -14.43 5.35 1.18
CA LEU A 218 -15.45 4.41 1.62
C LEU A 218 -14.93 2.97 1.60
N ALA A 219 -14.24 2.58 0.53
CA ALA A 219 -13.67 1.25 0.31
C ALA A 219 -12.68 0.82 1.39
N MET A 220 -11.89 1.76 1.88
CA MET A 220 -10.90 1.53 2.93
C MET A 220 -11.44 1.83 4.33
N GLY A 221 -12.58 2.51 4.44
CA GLY A 221 -13.20 2.85 5.72
C GLY A 221 -14.32 1.91 6.16
N VAL A 222 -15.56 2.24 5.77
CA VAL A 222 -16.79 1.57 6.27
C VAL A 222 -17.44 0.59 5.28
N HIS A 223 -16.88 0.44 4.08
CA HIS A 223 -17.38 -0.55 3.12
C HIS A 223 -17.19 -1.97 3.67
N PRO A 224 -18.10 -2.93 3.40
CA PRO A 224 -17.97 -4.32 3.86
C PRO A 224 -16.60 -4.98 3.63
N SER A 225 -15.93 -4.63 2.53
CA SER A 225 -14.60 -5.15 2.21
C SER A 225 -13.48 -4.55 3.08
N ALA A 226 -13.67 -3.37 3.66
CA ALA A 226 -12.72 -2.73 4.58
C ALA A 226 -12.50 -3.55 5.87
N GLY A 227 -13.36 -4.53 6.14
CA GLY A 227 -13.14 -5.47 7.23
C GLY A 227 -11.82 -6.23 7.11
N HIS A 228 -11.18 -6.30 5.93
CA HIS A 228 -9.83 -6.89 5.82
C HIS A 228 -8.83 -6.22 6.77
N PHE A 229 -8.75 -4.88 6.77
CA PHE A 229 -7.81 -4.09 7.58
C PHE A 229 -7.91 -4.37 9.09
N ILE A 230 -9.08 -4.79 9.54
CA ILE A 230 -9.30 -5.15 10.94
C ILE A 230 -9.10 -6.66 11.15
N SER A 231 -9.61 -7.47 10.23
CA SER A 231 -9.60 -8.93 10.34
C SER A 231 -8.19 -9.49 10.44
N GLU A 232 -7.23 -8.83 9.79
CA GLU A 232 -5.90 -9.36 9.60
C GLU A 232 -5.10 -9.43 10.90
N HIS A 233 -4.97 -8.31 11.63
CA HIS A 233 -4.05 -8.20 12.77
C HIS A 233 -4.65 -7.74 14.09
N TYR A 234 -5.97 -7.52 14.16
CA TYR A 234 -6.62 -7.27 15.44
C TYR A 234 -6.87 -8.56 16.19
N VAL A 235 -6.61 -8.54 17.50
CA VAL A 235 -6.65 -9.71 18.36
C VAL A 235 -8.09 -9.97 18.82
N PHE A 236 -8.79 -10.82 18.07
CA PHE A 236 -10.14 -11.29 18.41
C PHE A 236 -10.15 -12.45 19.41
N ALA A 237 -9.05 -13.20 19.49
CA ALA A 237 -8.88 -14.31 20.39
C ALA A 237 -7.51 -14.28 21.05
N LYS A 238 -7.44 -14.80 22.28
CA LYS A 238 -6.19 -14.86 23.04
C LYS A 238 -5.18 -15.73 22.28
N ASN A 239 -3.94 -15.25 22.14
CA ASN A 239 -2.80 -15.94 21.53
C ASN A 239 -2.84 -16.12 20.00
N GLN A 240 -3.69 -15.40 19.26
CA GLN A 240 -3.61 -15.33 17.80
C GLN A 240 -3.61 -13.88 17.34
N GLU A 241 -2.60 -13.50 16.55
CA GLU A 241 -2.38 -12.12 16.10
C GLU A 241 -2.55 -11.91 14.61
N THR A 242 -2.76 -12.99 13.86
CA THR A 242 -3.01 -12.96 12.42
C THR A 242 -4.16 -13.90 12.11
N TYR A 243 -5.12 -13.48 11.30
CA TYR A 243 -6.30 -14.29 10.95
C TYR A 243 -6.52 -14.32 9.45
N SER A 244 -7.00 -15.45 8.95
CA SER A 244 -7.43 -15.60 7.57
C SER A 244 -8.96 -15.49 7.43
N TYR A 245 -9.41 -15.22 6.21
CA TYR A 245 -10.77 -15.17 5.71
C TYR A 245 -10.83 -15.88 4.36
N TYR A 246 -11.68 -16.91 4.24
CA TYR A 246 -11.79 -17.73 3.02
C TYR A 246 -13.11 -17.51 2.25
N GLY A 247 -13.80 -16.40 2.49
CA GLY A 247 -15.09 -16.12 1.86
C GLY A 247 -14.98 -15.40 0.52
N PHE A 248 -16.14 -14.96 0.01
CA PHE A 248 -16.32 -14.49 -1.36
C PHE A 248 -15.54 -13.21 -1.72
N TRP A 249 -15.18 -12.37 -0.75
CA TRP A 249 -14.42 -11.15 -1.04
C TRP A 249 -13.08 -11.44 -1.73
N ASN A 250 -12.52 -12.63 -1.53
CA ASN A 250 -11.31 -13.10 -2.22
C ASN A 250 -11.39 -13.05 -3.75
N LEU A 251 -12.61 -13.08 -4.33
CA LEU A 251 -12.82 -12.91 -5.78
C LEU A 251 -12.38 -11.53 -6.29
N VAL A 252 -12.48 -10.50 -5.46
CA VAL A 252 -12.12 -9.11 -5.79
C VAL A 252 -10.90 -8.62 -5.01
N THR A 253 -10.38 -9.42 -4.06
CA THR A 253 -9.18 -9.11 -3.27
C THR A 253 -8.01 -10.05 -3.54
N TYR A 254 -8.06 -10.79 -4.66
CA TYR A 254 -6.98 -11.66 -5.13
C TYR A 254 -6.51 -12.68 -4.08
N ASN A 255 -7.44 -13.25 -3.32
CA ASN A 255 -7.17 -14.17 -2.21
C ASN A 255 -6.30 -13.62 -1.07
N VAL A 256 -6.19 -12.29 -0.88
CA VAL A 256 -5.48 -11.73 0.28
C VAL A 256 -6.02 -12.23 1.61
N GLY A 257 -7.31 -12.63 1.65
CA GLY A 257 -7.92 -13.22 2.84
C GLY A 257 -7.23 -14.51 3.31
N TYR A 258 -6.44 -15.19 2.47
CA TYR A 258 -5.48 -16.20 2.93
C TYR A 258 -4.27 -15.51 3.61
N HIS A 259 -4.54 -14.71 4.64
CA HIS A 259 -3.62 -13.72 5.15
C HIS A 259 -2.53 -14.33 6.02
N VAL A 260 -2.85 -15.36 6.80
CA VAL A 260 -1.84 -16.13 7.54
C VAL A 260 -0.86 -16.78 6.57
N GLU A 261 -1.39 -17.40 5.51
CA GLU A 261 -0.61 -18.00 4.43
C GLU A 261 0.24 -16.95 3.70
N HIS A 262 -0.33 -15.77 3.47
CA HIS A 262 0.37 -14.65 2.86
C HIS A 262 1.54 -14.16 3.72
N HIS A 263 1.35 -13.94 5.03
CA HIS A 263 2.45 -13.56 5.92
C HIS A 263 3.51 -14.66 6.06
N ASP A 264 3.10 -15.93 6.02
CA ASP A 264 4.05 -17.03 5.96
C ASP A 264 4.82 -17.03 4.64
N PHE A 265 4.23 -16.62 3.51
CA PHE A 265 4.89 -16.65 2.20
C PHE A 265 4.53 -15.43 1.33
N PRO A 266 5.05 -14.22 1.65
CA PRO A 266 4.58 -12.98 1.05
C PRO A 266 4.92 -12.84 -0.44
N TYR A 267 5.83 -13.67 -0.95
CA TYR A 267 6.23 -13.70 -2.36
C TYR A 267 5.52 -14.80 -3.17
N ILE A 268 4.57 -15.53 -2.57
CA ILE A 268 3.65 -16.39 -3.31
C ILE A 268 2.47 -15.51 -3.77
N PRO A 269 2.18 -15.44 -5.07
CA PRO A 269 1.07 -14.63 -5.57
C PRO A 269 -0.28 -15.09 -4.99
N GLY A 270 -1.19 -14.14 -4.79
CA GLY A 270 -2.52 -14.39 -4.23
C GLY A 270 -3.27 -15.60 -4.83
N ARG A 271 -3.23 -15.77 -6.16
CA ARG A 271 -3.82 -16.94 -6.86
C ARG A 271 -3.36 -18.30 -6.34
N ASN A 272 -2.16 -18.39 -5.76
CA ASN A 272 -1.54 -19.62 -5.30
C ASN A 272 -1.67 -19.82 -3.78
N LEU A 273 -2.11 -18.82 -3.01
CA LEU A 273 -2.29 -18.95 -1.56
C LEU A 273 -3.28 -20.06 -1.15
N PRO A 274 -4.37 -20.34 -1.89
CA PRO A 274 -5.20 -21.50 -1.59
C PRO A 274 -4.44 -22.84 -1.64
N LEU A 275 -3.39 -22.94 -2.48
CA LEU A 275 -2.56 -24.14 -2.56
C LEU A 275 -1.60 -24.24 -1.37
N VAL A 276 -1.14 -23.13 -0.79
CA VAL A 276 -0.35 -23.14 0.45
C VAL A 276 -1.11 -23.86 1.56
N ARG A 277 -2.36 -23.45 1.80
CA ARG A 277 -3.23 -24.10 2.79
C ARG A 277 -3.47 -25.57 2.46
N LYS A 278 -3.69 -25.90 1.18
CA LYS A 278 -3.94 -27.29 0.75
C LYS A 278 -2.73 -28.21 0.94
N ILE A 279 -1.52 -27.69 0.77
CA ILE A 279 -0.27 -28.45 0.91
C ILE A 279 0.04 -28.72 2.39
N ALA A 280 -0.16 -27.71 3.25
CA ALA A 280 0.25 -27.75 4.66
C ALA A 280 -0.93 -27.50 5.63
N PRO A 281 -2.07 -28.23 5.50
CA PRO A 281 -3.29 -27.95 6.26
C PRO A 281 -3.10 -28.04 7.77
N GLU A 282 -2.20 -28.91 8.25
CA GLU A 282 -1.90 -29.10 9.67
C GLU A 282 -1.33 -27.84 10.35
N PHE A 283 -0.80 -26.90 9.59
CA PHE A 283 -0.33 -25.61 10.10
C PHE A 283 -1.41 -24.52 10.15
N TYR A 284 -2.56 -24.74 9.52
CA TYR A 284 -3.60 -23.72 9.32
C TYR A 284 -4.99 -24.12 9.81
N ASP A 285 -5.32 -25.41 9.89
CA ASP A 285 -6.66 -25.89 10.23
C ASP A 285 -7.05 -25.65 11.69
N SER A 286 -6.06 -25.52 12.58
CA SER A 286 -6.27 -25.20 14.00
C SER A 286 -6.37 -23.70 14.29
N LEU A 287 -6.06 -22.85 13.30
CA LEU A 287 -6.09 -21.39 13.47
C LEU A 287 -7.52 -20.86 13.34
N LEU A 288 -7.82 -19.82 14.10
CA LEU A 288 -9.09 -19.13 14.01
C LEU A 288 -9.16 -18.33 12.70
N VAL A 289 -10.36 -18.30 12.12
CA VAL A 289 -10.63 -17.62 10.86
C VAL A 289 -11.86 -16.74 11.00
N HIS A 290 -11.88 -15.66 10.22
CA HIS A 290 -13.07 -14.84 10.07
C HIS A 290 -13.95 -15.38 8.94
N ASN A 291 -15.26 -15.44 9.20
CA ASN A 291 -16.25 -15.86 8.19
C ASN A 291 -16.97 -14.68 7.53
N SER A 292 -16.85 -13.47 8.08
CA SER A 292 -17.49 -12.26 7.55
C SER A 292 -16.73 -10.99 7.94
N TRP A 293 -16.21 -10.28 6.94
CA TRP A 293 -15.58 -8.97 7.13
C TRP A 293 -16.55 -7.89 7.58
N THR A 294 -17.81 -7.94 7.16
CA THR A 294 -18.86 -7.06 7.69
C THR A 294 -19.07 -7.27 9.19
N TYR A 295 -19.07 -8.53 9.63
CA TYR A 295 -19.19 -8.84 11.06
C TYR A 295 -17.96 -8.40 11.85
N VAL A 296 -16.75 -8.49 11.27
CA VAL A 296 -15.53 -7.93 11.86
C VAL A 296 -15.66 -6.42 12.08
N LEU A 297 -16.14 -5.66 11.10
CA LEU A 297 -16.39 -4.22 11.27
C LEU A 297 -17.42 -3.93 12.37
N TYR A 298 -18.52 -4.70 12.39
CA TYR A 298 -19.52 -4.60 13.45
C TYR A 298 -18.91 -4.86 14.83
N GLN A 299 -18.12 -5.93 14.97
CA GLN A 299 -17.43 -6.27 16.21
C GLN A 299 -16.45 -5.17 16.63
N PHE A 300 -15.69 -4.60 15.69
CA PHE A 300 -14.80 -3.48 15.97
C PHE A 300 -15.56 -2.30 16.59
N VAL A 301 -16.73 -1.94 16.07
CA VAL A 301 -17.53 -0.82 16.59
C VAL A 301 -18.22 -1.17 17.90
N MET A 302 -18.86 -2.33 17.99
CA MET A 302 -19.81 -2.63 19.06
C MET A 302 -19.19 -3.39 20.24
N ASN A 303 -18.14 -4.18 20.02
CA ASN A 303 -17.54 -4.99 21.08
C ASN A 303 -16.55 -4.18 21.93
N PRO A 304 -16.73 -4.07 23.26
CA PRO A 304 -15.78 -3.41 24.16
C PRO A 304 -14.38 -4.02 24.12
N ALA A 305 -14.28 -5.33 23.87
CA ALA A 305 -13.00 -6.01 23.81
C ALA A 305 -12.20 -5.70 22.54
N ILE A 306 -12.82 -5.07 21.53
CA ILE A 306 -12.18 -4.76 20.24
C ILE A 306 -12.15 -3.24 20.04
N GLY A 307 -11.02 -2.75 19.56
CA GLY A 307 -10.75 -1.34 19.31
C GLY A 307 -9.29 -1.15 18.95
N PRO A 308 -8.78 0.08 18.83
CA PRO A 308 -7.40 0.31 18.41
C PRO A 308 -6.34 -0.37 19.30
N TYR A 309 -6.61 -0.51 20.61
CA TYR A 309 -5.76 -1.26 21.55
C TYR A 309 -5.73 -2.77 21.34
N ALA A 310 -6.65 -3.34 20.57
CA ALA A 310 -6.73 -4.79 20.35
C ALA A 310 -5.68 -5.27 19.33
N ARG A 311 -4.41 -4.92 19.56
CA ARG A 311 -3.24 -5.24 18.72
C ARG A 311 -2.12 -5.77 19.61
N ILE A 312 -1.32 -6.68 19.06
CA ILE A 312 -0.08 -7.12 19.71
C ILE A 312 1.00 -6.05 19.52
N LYS A 313 1.77 -5.80 20.57
CA LYS A 313 3.03 -5.04 20.51
C LYS A 313 4.20 -5.84 21.07
N ARG A 314 5.37 -5.59 20.52
CA ARG A 314 6.65 -6.20 20.89
C ARG A 314 7.72 -5.13 20.95
N LYS A 315 8.77 -5.40 21.73
CA LYS A 315 9.95 -4.55 21.73
C LYS A 315 10.64 -4.63 20.36
N ALA A 316 10.97 -3.47 19.80
CA ALA A 316 11.75 -3.40 18.57
C ALA A 316 13.12 -4.07 18.74
N ARG A 317 13.48 -4.92 17.78
CA ARG A 317 14.78 -5.63 17.78
C ARG A 317 15.89 -4.85 17.07
N VAL A 318 15.52 -3.89 16.22
CA VAL A 318 16.44 -2.98 15.52
C VAL A 318 16.06 -1.53 15.76
N ALA A 319 17.04 -0.63 15.61
CA ALA A 319 16.77 0.81 15.60
C ALA A 319 16.06 1.24 14.31
N GLN A 320 15.30 2.33 14.38
CA GLN A 320 14.74 2.97 13.19
C GLN A 320 15.86 3.47 12.27
N GLN A 321 15.69 3.28 10.97
CA GLN A 321 16.60 3.79 9.94
C GLN A 321 15.96 4.96 9.18
N PHE A 322 16.68 6.07 9.07
CA PHE A 322 16.30 7.21 8.23
C PHE A 322 17.19 7.23 6.98
N GLU A 323 16.94 6.30 6.06
CA GLU A 323 17.67 6.22 4.79
C GLU A 323 16.75 6.60 3.63
N GLY A 324 17.22 7.50 2.76
CA GLY A 324 16.61 7.81 1.47
C GLY A 324 17.35 7.07 0.37
N ASN A 325 16.61 6.43 -0.53
CA ASN A 325 17.18 5.77 -1.70
C ASN A 325 16.75 6.52 -2.97
N ASN A 326 17.71 7.16 -3.63
CA ASN A 326 17.50 7.95 -4.84
C ASN A 326 17.78 7.11 -6.08
N VAL A 327 16.95 6.09 -6.30
CA VAL A 327 17.17 5.14 -7.38
C VAL A 327 17.00 5.80 -8.75
N LEU A 328 16.20 6.87 -8.90
CA LEU A 328 15.93 7.45 -10.22
C LEU A 328 17.07 8.34 -10.71
N ASP A 329 17.86 8.95 -9.82
CA ASP A 329 18.99 9.79 -10.20
C ASP A 329 19.94 9.05 -11.16
N GLU A 330 20.27 7.80 -10.85
CA GLU A 330 21.12 6.95 -11.70
C GLU A 330 20.51 6.68 -13.09
N TYR A 331 19.19 6.46 -13.17
CA TYR A 331 18.52 6.23 -14.46
C TYR A 331 18.33 7.51 -15.27
N VAL A 332 18.04 8.63 -14.61
CA VAL A 332 17.94 9.95 -15.23
C VAL A 332 19.32 10.34 -15.79
N GLU A 333 20.37 10.14 -15.01
CA GLU A 333 21.75 10.34 -15.46
C GLU A 333 22.10 9.42 -16.64
N ALA A 334 21.76 8.14 -16.57
CA ALA A 334 21.98 7.20 -17.67
C ALA A 334 21.21 7.60 -18.94
N PHE A 335 19.95 8.01 -18.82
CA PHE A 335 19.12 8.47 -19.93
C PHE A 335 19.69 9.73 -20.59
N PHE A 336 20.03 10.75 -19.81
CA PHE A 336 20.64 11.98 -20.34
C PHE A 336 22.05 11.73 -20.90
N THR A 337 22.79 10.77 -20.36
CA THR A 337 24.06 10.30 -20.91
C THR A 337 23.87 9.66 -22.29
N GLN A 338 22.87 8.79 -22.46
CA GLN A 338 22.53 8.18 -23.75
C GLN A 338 22.08 9.21 -24.79
N LEU A 339 21.34 10.24 -24.37
CA LEU A 339 20.96 11.36 -25.23
C LEU A 339 22.13 12.31 -25.55
N GLY A 340 23.32 12.06 -25.02
CA GLY A 340 24.50 12.91 -25.24
C GLY A 340 24.40 14.28 -24.59
N TYR A 341 23.43 14.50 -23.70
CA TYR A 341 23.17 15.80 -23.06
C TYR A 341 24.40 16.32 -22.32
N PHE A 342 25.06 15.47 -21.52
CA PHE A 342 26.24 15.88 -20.75
C PHE A 342 27.43 16.23 -21.65
N LYS A 343 27.65 15.47 -22.73
CA LYS A 343 28.67 15.77 -23.75
C LYS A 343 28.38 17.10 -24.45
N ALA A 344 27.13 17.35 -24.83
CA ALA A 344 26.72 18.60 -25.46
C ALA A 344 26.88 19.79 -24.50
N ARG A 345 26.48 19.62 -23.23
CA ARG A 345 26.62 20.65 -22.18
C ARG A 345 28.09 21.01 -21.93
N GLU A 346 28.98 20.03 -21.91
CA GLU A 346 30.42 20.24 -21.75
C GLU A 346 31.05 20.93 -22.96
N ALA A 347 30.68 20.51 -24.18
CA ALA A 347 31.11 21.16 -25.42
C ALA A 347 30.69 22.64 -25.47
N VAL A 348 29.43 22.94 -25.12
CA VAL A 348 28.93 24.33 -25.04
C VAL A 348 29.67 25.13 -23.97
N ARG A 349 29.90 24.57 -22.77
CA ARG A 349 30.68 25.24 -21.72
C ARG A 349 32.12 25.56 -22.16
N SER A 350 32.77 24.62 -22.83
CA SER A 350 34.10 24.82 -23.40
C SER A 350 34.10 25.92 -24.47
N LEU A 351 33.12 25.90 -25.37
CA LEU A 351 32.97 26.92 -26.42
C LEU A 351 32.76 28.32 -25.83
N VAL A 352 31.87 28.45 -24.84
CA VAL A 352 31.60 29.71 -24.14
C VAL A 352 32.84 30.20 -23.38
N SER A 353 33.58 29.30 -22.73
CA SER A 353 34.83 29.64 -22.03
C SER A 353 35.89 30.14 -23.00
N ASN A 354 36.07 29.46 -24.13
CA ASN A 354 37.01 29.86 -25.18
C ASN A 354 36.65 31.20 -25.82
N LEU A 355 35.36 31.43 -26.12
CA LEU A 355 34.87 32.72 -26.61
C LEU A 355 35.08 33.83 -25.58
N SER A 356 34.82 33.57 -24.29
CA SER A 356 35.05 34.54 -23.22
C SER A 356 36.54 34.89 -23.09
N GLN A 357 37.45 33.91 -23.19
CA GLN A 357 38.89 34.15 -23.19
C GLN A 357 39.35 34.91 -24.44
N GLN A 358 38.81 34.61 -25.62
CA GLN A 358 39.11 35.35 -26.84
C GLN A 358 38.60 36.80 -26.77
N CYS A 359 37.37 37.03 -26.32
CA CYS A 359 36.85 38.37 -26.07
C CYS A 359 37.70 39.13 -25.06
N ALA A 360 38.11 38.50 -23.96
CA ALA A 360 39.02 39.12 -22.99
C ALA A 360 40.38 39.49 -23.60
N ARG A 361 40.92 38.70 -24.54
CA ARG A 361 42.16 39.03 -25.26
C ARG A 361 41.99 40.16 -26.28
N VAL A 362 40.84 40.22 -26.96
CA VAL A 362 40.54 41.24 -27.98
C VAL A 362 40.20 42.59 -27.35
N PHE A 363 39.41 42.60 -26.27
CA PHE A 363 38.97 43.82 -25.60
C PHE A 363 39.85 44.23 -24.41
N GLY A 364 40.61 43.31 -23.81
CA GLY A 364 41.56 43.61 -22.73
C GLY A 364 42.85 44.31 -23.19
N LYS A 365 43.18 44.25 -24.49
CA LYS A 365 44.34 44.97 -25.06
C LYS A 365 44.07 46.46 -25.35
N LYS A 366 42.85 46.98 -25.10
CA LYS A 366 42.51 48.40 -25.32
C LYS A 366 42.75 49.31 -24.11
N LYS A 367 43.47 48.83 -23.08
CA LYS A 367 43.70 49.59 -21.83
C LYS A 367 45.17 49.93 -21.53
N GLU A 368 46.01 49.91 -22.54
CA GLU A 368 47.37 50.48 -22.47
C GLU A 368 47.56 51.44 -23.66
N ILE A 369 47.04 52.66 -23.51
CA ILE A 369 47.56 53.88 -24.16
C ILE A 369 47.64 54.93 -23.06
#